data_AF-A0A7S0L8Z6-F1
#
_entry.id   AF-A0A7S0L8Z6-F1
#
_cell.length_a   1.000
_cell.length_b   1.000
_cell.length_c   1.000
_cell.angle_alpha   90.00
_cell.angle_beta   90.00
_cell.angle_gamma   90.00
#
_symmetry.space_group_name_H-M   'P 1'
#
loop_
_entity.id
_entity.type
_entity.pdbx_description
1 polymer ?
#
loop_
_entity_poly.entity_id
_entity_poly.type
_entity_poly.pdbx_seq_one_letter_code
_entity_poly.pdbx_strand_id
1 'polypeptide(L)'
;ARQAEWDALTPEEQEARHREARRIRAAREAEVSSAEAASSQLPALPTCAVDLDFEDLMGEREIVSLTQQLMYAYGANRRASRPLQYHLCSLKGKLLESCKRMTGFDNWQVDTHEGSYLDVFERSRLVYLSSEGAEVLTRLEADAVYIIG
;
A
#
# COMPACT_ATOMS: atom_id res chain seq x y z
N ALA A 1 -29.46 12.49 2.93
CA ALA A 1 -29.88 11.79 1.70
C ALA A 1 -29.59 10.28 1.79
N ARG A 2 -28.32 9.83 1.73
CA ARG A 2 -27.97 8.39 1.78
C ARG A 2 -28.43 7.63 3.03
N GLN A 3 -28.45 8.27 4.20
CA GLN A 3 -28.90 7.63 5.44
C GLN A 3 -30.42 7.40 5.44
N ALA A 4 -31.20 8.40 5.01
CA ALA A 4 -32.65 8.28 4.89
C ALA A 4 -33.07 7.25 3.81
N GLU A 5 -32.29 7.11 2.73
CA GLU A 5 -32.48 6.04 1.74
C GLU A 5 -32.13 4.65 2.30
N TRP A 6 -31.16 4.54 3.21
CA TRP A 6 -30.82 3.28 3.88
C TRP A 6 -31.88 2.87 4.89
N ASP A 7 -32.33 3.82 5.70
CA ASP A 7 -33.33 3.60 6.76
C ASP A 7 -34.73 3.32 6.18
N ALA A 8 -34.98 3.71 4.92
CA ALA A 8 -36.20 3.39 4.18
C ALA A 8 -36.20 1.98 3.56
N LEU A 9 -35.07 1.28 3.54
CA LEU A 9 -34.98 -0.10 3.03
C LEU A 9 -35.52 -1.08 4.07
N THR A 10 -36.22 -2.09 3.59
CA THR A 10 -36.62 -3.22 4.43
C THR A 10 -35.39 -4.00 4.92
N PRO A 11 -35.49 -4.70 6.07
CA PRO A 11 -34.39 -5.55 6.56
C PRO A 11 -33.86 -6.55 5.52
N GLU A 12 -34.75 -7.08 4.67
CA GLU A 12 -34.41 -8.02 3.61
C GLU A 12 -33.58 -7.36 2.48
N GLU A 13 -33.92 -6.12 2.09
CA GLU A 13 -33.16 -5.34 1.10
C GLU A 13 -31.80 -4.88 1.65
N GLN A 14 -31.72 -4.51 2.93
CA GLN A 14 -30.46 -4.18 3.59
C GLN A 14 -29.54 -5.41 3.63
N GLU A 15 -30.07 -6.58 3.98
CA GLU A 15 -29.31 -7.83 4.03
C GLU A 15 -28.88 -8.29 2.63
N ALA A 16 -29.73 -8.13 1.60
CA ALA A 16 -29.37 -8.38 0.22
C ALA A 16 -28.21 -7.49 -0.26
N ARG A 17 -28.23 -6.19 0.05
CA ARG A 17 -27.12 -5.27 -0.27
C ARG A 17 -25.83 -5.60 0.49
N HIS A 18 -25.92 -5.99 1.76
CA HIS A 18 -24.74 -6.44 2.51
C HIS A 18 -24.16 -7.74 1.95
N ARG A 19 -25.00 -8.70 1.56
CA ARG A 19 -24.56 -9.95 0.90
C ARG A 19 -23.89 -9.66 -0.43
N GLU A 20 -24.45 -8.75 -1.23
CA GLU A 20 -23.89 -8.38 -2.52
C GLU A 20 -22.55 -7.64 -2.35
N ALA A 21 -22.46 -6.68 -1.43
CA ALA A 21 -21.20 -6.00 -1.12
C ALA A 21 -20.11 -6.98 -0.64
N ARG A 22 -20.47 -7.97 0.19
CA ARG A 22 -19.56 -9.04 0.62
C ARG A 22 -19.14 -9.92 -0.56
N ARG A 23 -20.05 -10.27 -1.47
CA ARG A 23 -19.75 -11.03 -2.69
C ARG A 23 -18.78 -10.29 -3.60
N ILE A 24 -19.04 -9.01 -3.88
CA ILE A 24 -18.17 -8.18 -4.72
C ILE A 24 -16.77 -8.06 -4.09
N ARG A 25 -16.71 -7.85 -2.77
CA ARG A 25 -15.44 -7.79 -2.03
C ARG A 25 -14.69 -9.12 -2.10
N ALA A 26 -15.36 -10.24 -1.82
CA ALA A 26 -14.76 -11.57 -1.87
C ALA A 26 -14.29 -11.94 -3.28
N ALA A 27 -15.04 -11.58 -4.32
CA ALA A 27 -14.64 -11.80 -5.71
C ALA A 27 -13.37 -11.00 -6.06
N ARG A 28 -13.30 -9.72 -5.65
CA ARG A 28 -12.09 -8.90 -5.83
C ARG A 28 -10.90 -9.43 -5.02
N GLU A 29 -11.10 -9.89 -3.79
CA GLU A 29 -10.05 -10.48 -2.97
C GLU A 29 -9.53 -11.79 -3.59
N ALA A 30 -10.43 -12.64 -4.11
CA ALA A 30 -10.05 -13.87 -4.81
C ALA A 30 -9.30 -13.60 -6.13
N GLU A 31 -9.70 -12.58 -6.88
CA GLU A 31 -9.01 -12.17 -8.11
C GLU A 31 -7.59 -11.68 -7.82
N VAL A 32 -7.42 -10.89 -6.76
CA VAL A 32 -6.10 -10.44 -6.30
C VAL A 32 -5.26 -11.62 -5.81
N SER A 33 -5.83 -12.50 -4.99
CA SER A 33 -5.12 -13.69 -4.49
C SER A 33 -4.70 -14.64 -5.63
N SER A 34 -5.55 -14.78 -6.66
CA SER A 34 -5.20 -15.54 -7.86
C SER A 34 -4.09 -14.85 -8.66
N ALA A 35 -4.06 -13.52 -8.72
CA ALA A 35 -2.97 -12.77 -9.35
C ALA A 35 -1.66 -12.89 -8.55
N GLU A 36 -1.71 -12.89 -7.22
CA GLU A 36 -0.56 -13.16 -6.33
C GLU A 36 -0.04 -14.60 -6.54
N ALA A 37 -0.93 -15.59 -6.58
CA ALA A 37 -0.56 -16.98 -6.85
C ALA A 37 0.06 -17.15 -8.24
N ALA A 38 -0.48 -16.50 -9.27
CA ALA A 38 0.12 -16.49 -10.61
C ALA A 38 1.49 -15.78 -10.61
N SER A 39 1.65 -14.73 -9.81
CA SER A 39 2.92 -14.01 -9.66
C SER A 39 4.01 -14.84 -8.98
N SER A 40 3.66 -15.81 -8.13
CA SER A 40 4.63 -16.70 -7.49
C SER A 40 5.38 -17.60 -8.47
N GLN A 41 4.86 -17.75 -9.70
CA GLN A 41 5.48 -18.52 -10.79
C GLN A 41 6.30 -17.64 -11.76
N LEU A 42 6.27 -16.32 -11.59
CA LEU A 42 7.03 -15.34 -12.39
C LEU A 42 8.38 -15.03 -11.72
N PRO A 43 9.38 -14.51 -12.47
CA PRO A 43 10.61 -13.99 -11.87
C PRO A 43 10.28 -12.99 -10.75
N ALA A 44 11.10 -12.98 -9.69
CA ALA A 44 10.92 -12.09 -8.56
C ALA A 44 10.63 -10.66 -9.02
N LEU A 45 9.60 -10.04 -8.42
CA LEU A 45 9.26 -8.66 -8.72
C LEU A 45 10.16 -7.75 -7.87
N PRO A 46 10.61 -6.61 -8.41
CA PRO A 46 11.37 -5.65 -7.63
C PRO A 46 10.58 -5.24 -6.38
N THR A 47 11.30 -4.98 -5.31
CA THR A 47 10.72 -4.44 -4.08
C THR A 47 10.75 -2.92 -4.14
N CYS A 48 9.65 -2.28 -3.76
CA CYS A 48 9.56 -0.85 -3.53
C CYS A 48 9.32 -0.62 -2.04
N ALA A 49 10.28 -0.03 -1.35
CA ALA A 49 10.19 0.36 0.05
C ALA A 49 10.02 1.88 0.16
N VAL A 50 9.07 2.32 0.98
CA VAL A 50 8.95 3.74 1.35
C VAL A 50 9.60 3.94 2.71
N ASP A 51 10.57 4.84 2.78
CA ASP A 51 11.27 5.25 3.97
C ASP A 51 10.49 6.35 4.69
N LEU A 52 9.84 6.02 5.80
CA LEU A 52 8.99 6.95 6.55
C LEU A 52 9.68 7.51 7.79
N ASP A 53 11.00 7.44 7.89
CA ASP A 53 11.75 7.89 9.08
C ASP A 53 11.89 9.42 9.18
N PHE A 54 11.21 10.16 8.31
CA PHE A 54 11.20 11.63 8.27
C PHE A 54 10.02 12.26 9.00
N GLU A 55 9.24 11.50 9.79
CA GLU A 55 8.06 11.99 10.52
C GLU A 55 8.31 13.31 11.26
N ASP A 56 9.43 13.40 11.98
CA ASP A 56 9.76 14.53 12.84
C ASP A 56 10.05 15.82 12.05
N LEU A 57 10.27 15.72 10.74
CA LEU A 57 10.48 16.86 9.83
C LEU A 57 9.16 17.41 9.26
N MET A 58 8.03 16.74 9.51
CA MET A 58 6.74 17.05 8.91
C MET A 58 5.76 17.70 9.90
N GLY A 59 5.06 18.72 9.41
CA GLY A 59 3.86 19.23 10.06
C GLY A 59 2.63 18.35 9.82
N GLU A 60 1.55 18.60 10.54
CA GLU A 60 0.31 17.80 10.45
C GLU A 60 -0.27 17.74 9.02
N ARG A 61 -0.19 18.84 8.27
CA ARG A 61 -0.67 18.89 6.88
C ARG A 61 0.15 18.00 5.95
N GLU A 62 1.46 17.93 6.18
CA GLU A 62 2.37 17.10 5.39
C GLU A 62 2.17 15.63 5.73
N ILE A 63 1.97 15.28 7.00
CA ILE A 63 1.59 13.92 7.42
C ILE A 63 0.31 13.46 6.73
N VAL A 64 -0.73 14.29 6.68
CA VAL A 64 -1.99 13.96 5.99
C VAL A 64 -1.76 13.82 4.48
N SER A 65 -0.96 14.72 3.89
CA SER A 65 -0.59 14.65 2.47
C SER A 65 0.14 13.35 2.15
N LEU A 66 1.17 12.99 2.92
CA LEU A 66 1.94 11.76 2.74
C LEU A 66 1.06 10.53 2.90
N THR A 67 0.21 10.49 3.93
CA THR A 67 -0.77 9.41 4.13
C THR A 67 -1.65 9.19 2.89
N GLN A 68 -2.10 10.28 2.27
CA GLN A 68 -2.89 10.22 1.03
C GLN A 68 -2.05 9.73 -0.16
N GLN A 69 -0.79 10.14 -0.26
CA GLN A 69 0.14 9.65 -1.29
C GLN A 69 0.39 8.15 -1.17
N LEU A 70 0.57 7.63 0.05
CA LEU A 70 0.69 6.18 0.31
C LEU A 70 -0.55 5.41 -0.17
N MET A 71 -1.75 5.96 0.06
CA MET A 71 -3.00 5.38 -0.44
C MET A 71 -3.07 5.37 -1.97
N TYR A 72 -2.66 6.45 -2.62
CA TYR A 72 -2.64 6.50 -4.08
C TYR A 72 -1.59 5.53 -4.66
N ALA A 73 -0.41 5.46 -4.06
CA ALA A 73 0.65 4.53 -4.45
C ALA A 73 0.21 3.07 -4.31
N TYR A 74 -0.35 2.69 -3.16
CA TYR A 74 -0.92 1.36 -2.95
C TYR A 74 -2.02 1.04 -3.97
N GLY A 75 -2.95 1.97 -4.20
CA GLY A 75 -4.02 1.79 -5.17
C GLY A 75 -3.49 1.64 -6.60
N ALA A 76 -2.46 2.39 -6.98
CA ALA A 76 -1.81 2.29 -8.29
C ALA A 76 -1.09 0.94 -8.44
N ASN A 77 -0.33 0.52 -7.42
CA ASN A 77 0.39 -0.76 -7.42
C ASN A 77 -0.57 -1.94 -7.62
N ARG A 78 -1.70 -1.94 -6.91
CA ARG A 78 -2.74 -2.99 -7.05
C ARG A 78 -3.36 -3.11 -8.42
N ARG A 79 -3.37 -2.03 -9.20
CA ARG A 79 -3.92 -2.01 -10.56
C ARG A 79 -2.85 -2.18 -11.63
N ALA A 80 -1.57 -2.23 -11.24
CA ALA A 80 -0.48 -2.43 -12.17
C ALA A 80 -0.58 -3.82 -12.80
N SER A 81 -0.22 -3.94 -14.07
CA SER A 81 -0.10 -5.24 -14.75
C SER A 81 0.98 -6.13 -14.12
N ARG A 82 1.95 -5.50 -13.45
CA ARG A 82 3.02 -6.13 -12.68
C ARG A 82 3.20 -5.36 -11.36
N PRO A 83 2.40 -5.66 -10.32
CA PRO A 83 2.55 -5.05 -9.01
C PRO A 83 3.96 -5.29 -8.45
N LEU A 84 4.53 -4.33 -7.74
CA LEU A 84 5.77 -4.49 -6.98
C LEU A 84 5.47 -5.05 -5.59
N GLN A 85 6.47 -5.67 -4.96
CA GLN A 85 6.41 -5.92 -3.52
C GLN A 85 6.50 -4.57 -2.80
N TYR A 86 5.42 -4.14 -2.15
CA TYR A 86 5.31 -2.81 -1.58
C TYR A 86 5.51 -2.87 -0.06
N HIS A 87 6.43 -2.07 0.46
CA HIS A 87 6.80 -2.03 1.87
C HIS A 87 6.74 -0.61 2.41
N LEU A 88 6.23 -0.46 3.63
CA LEU A 88 6.28 0.78 4.40
C LEU A 88 7.24 0.57 5.57
N CYS A 89 8.40 1.19 5.54
CA CYS A 89 9.43 1.10 6.57
C CYS A 89 9.38 2.32 7.49
N SER A 90 9.83 2.18 8.74
CA SER A 90 9.77 3.22 9.76
C SER A 90 8.37 3.79 10.01
N LEU A 91 7.31 3.00 9.76
CA LEU A 91 5.92 3.43 9.96
C LEU A 91 5.56 3.39 11.45
N LYS A 92 5.67 4.54 12.12
CA LYS A 92 5.41 4.72 13.55
C LYS A 92 4.66 6.04 13.80
N GLY A 93 4.47 6.37 15.08
CA GLY A 93 4.02 7.70 15.50
C GLY A 93 2.75 8.22 14.83
N LYS A 94 2.77 9.53 14.53
CA LYS A 94 1.65 10.27 13.94
C LYS A 94 1.30 9.79 12.53
N LEU A 95 2.26 9.31 11.76
CA LEU A 95 2.05 8.74 10.43
C LEU A 95 1.27 7.43 10.51
N LEU A 96 1.64 6.53 11.42
CA LEU A 96 0.89 5.30 11.66
C LEU A 96 -0.55 5.59 12.11
N GLU A 97 -0.73 6.53 13.04
CA GLU A 97 -2.06 6.97 13.47
C GLU A 97 -2.86 7.55 12.31
N SER A 98 -2.23 8.35 11.45
CA SER A 98 -2.85 8.91 10.25
C SER A 98 -3.26 7.82 9.27
N CYS A 99 -2.42 6.82 9.06
CA CYS A 99 -2.74 5.70 8.19
C CYS A 99 -3.92 4.88 8.72
N LYS A 100 -3.96 4.59 10.02
CA LYS A 100 -5.07 3.86 10.66
C LYS A 100 -6.42 4.57 10.58
N ARG A 101 -6.44 5.90 10.42
CA ARG A 101 -7.69 6.65 10.17
C ARG A 101 -8.23 6.44 8.75
N MET A 102 -7.40 6.00 7.81
CA MET A 102 -7.88 5.68 6.46
C MET A 102 -8.73 4.42 6.47
N THR A 103 -9.91 4.51 5.89
CA THR A 103 -10.80 3.36 5.76
C THR A 103 -10.13 2.24 4.98
N GLY A 104 -9.99 1.09 5.63
CA GLY A 104 -9.47 -0.13 5.02
C GLY A 104 -7.96 -0.28 5.04
N PHE A 105 -7.20 0.60 5.70
CA PHE A 105 -5.74 0.48 5.84
C PHE A 105 -5.31 -0.88 6.40
N ASP A 106 -5.99 -1.37 7.44
CA ASP A 106 -5.71 -2.69 8.05
C ASP A 106 -5.95 -3.88 7.09
N ASN A 107 -6.59 -3.66 5.95
CA ASN A 107 -6.82 -4.68 4.92
C ASN A 107 -5.89 -4.48 3.71
N TRP A 108 -4.89 -3.61 3.81
CA TRP A 108 -3.92 -3.44 2.74
C TRP A 108 -3.00 -4.65 2.67
N GLN A 109 -2.80 -5.17 1.46
CA GLN A 109 -1.78 -6.20 1.19
C GLN A 109 -0.44 -5.48 0.98
N VAL A 110 0.14 -5.05 2.10
CA VAL A 110 1.41 -4.31 2.16
C VAL A 110 2.15 -4.74 3.43
N ASP A 111 3.46 -4.88 3.34
CA ASP A 111 4.28 -5.16 4.51
C ASP A 111 4.63 -3.85 5.23
N THR A 112 4.18 -3.72 6.47
CA THR A 112 4.47 -2.56 7.32
C THR A 112 5.50 -2.91 8.37
N HIS A 113 6.52 -2.07 8.52
CA HIS A 113 7.63 -2.25 9.46
C HIS A 113 7.78 -1.02 10.34
N GLU A 114 7.92 -1.23 11.64
CA GLU A 114 8.27 -0.14 12.58
C GLU A 114 9.76 0.24 12.46
N GLY A 115 10.61 -0.72 12.08
CA GLY A 115 12.06 -0.54 11.88
C GLY A 115 12.44 0.04 10.50
N SER A 116 13.72 0.43 10.38
CA SER A 116 14.27 1.01 9.14
C SER A 116 14.35 -0.03 8.03
N TYR A 117 14.32 0.42 6.78
CA TYR A 117 14.63 -0.44 5.63
C TYR A 117 16.01 -1.11 5.74
N LEU A 118 16.94 -0.51 6.49
CA LEU A 118 18.26 -1.07 6.78
C LEU A 118 18.21 -2.33 7.66
N ASP A 119 17.17 -2.47 8.48
CA ASP A 119 16.97 -3.63 9.36
C ASP A 119 16.18 -4.74 8.67
N VAL A 120 15.37 -4.38 7.66
CA VAL A 120 14.46 -5.27 6.95
C VAL A 120 15.12 -5.96 5.76
N PHE A 121 16.04 -5.27 5.07
CA PHE A 121 16.62 -5.73 3.81
C PHE A 121 18.14 -5.81 3.84
N GLU A 122 18.69 -6.71 3.02
CA GLU A 122 20.14 -6.81 2.84
C GLU A 122 20.68 -5.57 2.13
N ARG A 123 21.70 -4.94 2.71
CA ARG A 123 22.29 -3.69 2.21
C ARG A 123 22.77 -3.76 0.76
N SER A 124 23.25 -4.91 0.31
CA SER A 124 23.73 -5.14 -1.07
C SER A 124 22.65 -5.00 -2.13
N ARG A 125 21.37 -5.09 -1.74
CA ARG A 125 20.21 -5.03 -2.64
C ARG A 125 19.57 -3.64 -2.71
N LEU A 126 20.00 -2.72 -1.84
CA LEU A 126 19.35 -1.42 -1.66
C LEU A 126 19.77 -0.42 -2.74
N VAL A 127 18.79 0.26 -3.33
CA VAL A 127 18.96 1.37 -4.26
C VAL A 127 18.08 2.53 -3.80
N TYR A 128 18.68 3.58 -3.25
CA TYR A 128 17.94 4.76 -2.81
C TYR A 128 17.68 5.70 -3.99
N LEU A 129 16.40 5.97 -4.28
CA LEU A 129 15.99 6.85 -5.36
C LEU A 129 16.03 8.30 -4.88
N SER A 130 16.88 9.12 -5.51
CA SER A 130 16.98 10.55 -5.24
C SER A 130 17.17 11.33 -6.52
N SER A 131 16.53 12.49 -6.62
CA SER A 131 16.68 13.42 -7.75
C SER A 131 18.11 13.98 -7.88
N GLU A 132 18.87 13.97 -6.79
CA GLU A 132 20.26 14.44 -6.75
C GLU A 132 21.28 13.31 -6.95
N GLY A 133 20.80 12.09 -7.20
CA GLY A 133 21.64 10.94 -7.49
C GLY A 133 22.49 11.16 -8.75
N ALA A 134 23.78 10.83 -8.67
CA ALA A 134 24.69 10.93 -9.81
C ALA A 134 24.39 9.88 -10.91
N GLU A 135 23.77 8.76 -10.52
CA GLU A 135 23.47 7.63 -11.40
C GLU A 135 22.02 7.71 -11.92
N VAL A 136 21.86 7.43 -13.21
CA VAL A 136 20.54 7.38 -13.87
C VAL A 136 20.03 5.94 -13.85
N LEU A 137 18.91 5.72 -13.18
CA LEU A 137 18.21 4.44 -13.22
C LEU A 137 17.57 4.24 -14.60
N THR A 138 18.01 3.21 -15.32
CA THR A 138 17.51 2.91 -16.69
C THR A 138 16.57 1.71 -16.73
N ARG A 139 16.67 0.81 -15.75
CA ARG A 139 15.83 -0.39 -15.64
C ARG A 139 15.72 -0.85 -14.19
N LEU A 140 14.63 -1.54 -13.87
CA LEU A 140 14.43 -2.17 -12.57
C LEU A 140 14.97 -3.60 -12.60
N GLU A 141 15.76 -3.95 -11.61
CA GLU A 141 16.29 -5.29 -11.36
C GLU A 141 15.36 -6.04 -10.41
N ALA A 142 15.14 -7.32 -10.68
CA ALA A 142 14.17 -8.16 -9.97
C ALA A 142 14.50 -8.38 -8.49
N ASP A 143 15.79 -8.41 -8.15
CA ASP A 143 16.32 -8.70 -6.82
C ASP A 143 16.64 -7.44 -6.01
N ALA A 144 16.54 -6.25 -6.62
CA ALA A 144 16.81 -4.99 -5.95
C ALA A 144 15.61 -4.48 -5.11
N VAL A 145 15.95 -3.69 -4.09
CA VAL A 145 15.00 -2.97 -3.23
C VAL A 145 15.18 -1.48 -3.49
N TYR A 146 14.19 -0.89 -4.15
CA TYR A 146 14.17 0.53 -4.48
C TYR A 146 13.51 1.34 -3.36
N ILE A 147 14.25 2.28 -2.77
CA ILE A 147 13.81 3.07 -1.62
C ILE A 147 13.35 4.46 -2.10
N ILE A 148 12.18 4.89 -1.65
CA ILE A 148 11.63 6.24 -1.84
C ILE A 148 11.55 6.92 -0.48
N GLY A 149 12.12 8.12 -0.35
CA GLY A 149 11.99 8.99 0.84
C GLY A 149 10.85 9.98 0.73
#